data_AF-A0A2V6JUJ1-F1
#
_entry.id   AF-A0A2V6JUJ1-F1
#
_cell.length_a   1.000
_cell.length_b   1.000
_cell.length_c   1.000
_cell.angle_alpha   90.00
_cell.angle_beta   90.00
_cell.angle_gamma   90.00
#
_symmetry.space_group_name_H-M   'P 1'
#
loop_
_entity.id
_entity.type
_entity.pdbx_description
1 polymer ?
#
loop_
_entity_poly.entity_id
_entity_poly.type
_entity_poly.pdbx_seq_one_letter_code
_entity_poly.pdbx_strand_id
1 'polypeptide(L)' 'MHLFRYRDGELYCDGVDLARVAESFGTPVYVYSAGTILDHYTRLDAALGS' A
#
# COMPACT_ATOMS: atom_id res chain seq x y z
N MET A 1 -3.06 -5.98 7.34
CA MET A 1 -2.53 -6.90 6.31
C MET A 1 -1.95 -6.02 5.21
N HIS A 2 -0.66 -6.09 4.91
CA HIS A 2 -0.06 -5.18 3.94
C HIS A 2 -0.59 -5.47 2.53
N LEU A 3 -1.12 -4.46 1.84
CA LEU A 3 -1.64 -4.57 0.46
C LEU A 3 -0.54 -4.59 -0.62
N PHE A 4 0.70 -4.87 -0.22
CA PHE A 4 1.79 -5.17 -1.14
C PHE A 4 1.73 -6.65 -1.52
N ARG A 5 1.56 -6.93 -2.81
CA ARG A 5 1.41 -8.31 -3.30
C ARG A 5 2.14 -8.49 -4.62
N TYR A 6 2.73 -9.67 -4.78
CA TYR A 6 3.21 -10.12 -6.09
C TYR A 6 2.06 -10.72 -6.90
N ARG A 7 1.98 -10.37 -8.19
CA ARG A 7 1.11 -10.97 -9.19
C ARG A 7 1.96 -11.25 -10.41
N ASP A 8 2.09 -12.52 -10.78
CA ASP A 8 2.89 -12.96 -11.94
C ASP A 8 4.34 -12.43 -11.94
N GLY A 9 4.94 -12.28 -10.75
CA GLY A 9 6.31 -11.79 -10.56
C GLY A 9 6.45 -10.26 -10.44
N GLU A 10 5.38 -9.51 -10.68
CA GLU A 10 5.34 -8.05 -10.56
C GLU A 10 4.81 -7.62 -9.19
N LEU A 11 5.37 -6.54 -8.63
CA LEU A 11 5.01 -6.03 -7.31
C LEU A 11 3.94 -4.94 -7.42
N TYR A 12 2.81 -5.17 -6.76
CA TYR A 12 1.69 -4.24 -6.72
C TYR A 12 1.46 -3.68 -5.31
N CYS A 13 1.05 -2.41 -5.23
CA CYS A 13 0.52 -1.76 -4.03
C CYS A 13 -0.89 -1.23 -4.32
N ASP A 14 -1.90 -1.63 -3.55
CA ASP A 14 -3.31 -1.24 -3.77
C ASP A 14 -3.80 -1.48 -5.23
N GLY A 15 -3.23 -2.48 -5.90
CA GLY A 15 -3.54 -2.80 -7.30
C GLY A 15 -2.78 -1.96 -8.34
N VAL A 16 -1.87 -1.09 -7.92
CA VAL A 16 -0.97 -0.30 -8.78
C VAL A 16 0.37 -1.01 -8.92
N ASP A 17 0.83 -1.23 -10.15
CA ASP A 17 2.15 -1.77 -10.46
C ASP A 17 3.26 -0.79 -10.06
N LEU A 18 4.18 -1.24 -9.20
CA LEU A 18 5.28 -0.42 -8.71
C LEU A 18 6.40 -0.20 -9.73
N ALA A 19 6.54 -1.06 -10.75
CA ALA A 19 7.50 -0.83 -11.83
C ALA A 19 7.12 0.45 -12.61
N ARG A 20 5.84 0.59 -12.96
CA ARG A 20 5.32 1.81 -13.58
C ARG A 20 5.47 3.06 -12.70
N VAL A 21 5.32 2.92 -11.39
CA VAL A 21 5.56 4.03 -10.45
C VAL A 21 7.03 4.46 -10.48
N ALA A 22 7.97 3.51 -10.44
CA ALA A 22 9.39 3.79 -10.51
C ALA A 22 9.79 4.47 -11.84
N GLU A 23 9.20 4.05 -12.96
CA GLU A 23 9.41 4.70 -14.26
C GLU A 23 8.86 6.14 -14.31
N SER A 24 7.68 6.36 -13.74
CA SER A 24 6.99 7.65 -13.81
C SER A 24 7.58 8.72 -12.87
N PHE A 25 8.07 8.30 -11.71
CA PHE A 25 8.53 9.20 -10.64
C PHE A 25 10.03 9.12 -10.36
N GLY A 26 10.73 8.14 -10.94
CA GLY A 26 12.14 7.88 -10.68
C GLY A 26 12.39 7.22 -9.33
N THR A 27 13.64 6.78 -9.11
CA THR A 27 14.07 6.16 -7.85
C THR A 27 15.16 6.99 -7.17
N PRO A 28 15.17 7.07 -5.82
CA PRO A 28 14.28 6.36 -4.89
C PRO A 28 12.90 7.03 -4.73
N VAL A 29 11.84 6.21 -4.68
CA VAL A 29 10.47 6.63 -4.37
C VAL A 29 9.89 5.78 -3.25
N TYR A 30 9.25 6.43 -2.27
CA TYR A 30 8.50 5.76 -1.22
C TYR A 30 7.04 5.63 -1.64
N VAL A 31 6.49 4.42 -1.55
CA VAL A 31 5.09 4.12 -1.86
C VAL A 31 4.44 3.55 -0.62
N TYR A 32 3.26 4.08 -0.29
CA TYR A 32 2.45 3.62 0.84
C TYR A 32 1.08 3.15 0.35
N SER A 33 0.53 2.11 0.98
CA SER A 33 -0.84 1.68 0.74
C SER A 33 -1.79 2.50 1.61
N ALA A 34 -2.69 3.26 0.97
CA ALA A 34 -3.73 4.01 1.66
C ALA A 34 -4.70 3.06 2.35
N GLY A 35 -5.06 1.95 1.69
CA GLY A 35 -5.94 0.94 2.26
C GLY A 35 -5.38 0.31 3.54
N THR A 36 -4.07 0.06 3.59
CA THR A 36 -3.41 -0.48 4.79
C THR A 36 -3.44 0.52 5.95
N ILE A 37 -3.18 1.80 5.68
CA ILE A 37 -3.19 2.85 6.71
C ILE A 37 -4.60 3.03 7.28
N LEU A 38 -5.61 3.10 6.41
CA LEU A 38 -6.99 3.27 6.81
C LEU A 38 -7.53 2.07 7.59
N ASP A 39 -7.25 0.83 7.15
CA ASP A 39 -7.62 -0.39 7.88
C ASP A 39 -7.04 -0.39 9.30
N HIS A 40 -5.75 -0.06 9.44
CA HIS A 40 -5.11 0.00 10.75
C HIS A 40 -5.71 1.08 11.63
N TYR A 41 -6.03 2.26 11.07
CA TYR A 41 -6.69 3.32 11.80
C TYR A 41 -8.10 2.90 12.28
N THR A 42 -8.94 2.37 11.39
CA THR A 42 -10.30 1.93 11.74
C THR A 42 -10.29 0.83 12.79
N ARG A 43 -9.32 -0.09 12.74
CA ARG A 43 -9.18 -1.14 13.77
C ARG A 43 -8.77 -0.59 15.13
N LEU A 44 -7.91 0.44 15.14
CA LEU A 44 -7.51 1.11 16.37
C LEU A 44 -8.69 1.90 16.97
N ASP A 45 -9.40 2.64 16.14
CA ASP A 45 -10.60 3.39 16.51
C ASP A 45 -11.69 2.47 17.06
N ALA A 46 -11.96 1.33 16.41
CA ALA A 46 -12.94 0.36 16.90
C ALA A 46 -12.56 -0.29 18.25
N ALA A 47 -11.26 -0.34 18.59
CA ALA A 47 -10.79 -0.95 19.82
C ALA A 47 -10.73 0.03 21.00
N LEU A 48 -10.56 1.33 20.72
CA LEU A 48 -10.30 2.36 21.73
C LEU A 48 -11.37 3.48 21.77
N GLY A 49 -12.19 3.57 20.73
CA GLY A 49 -13.31 4.51 20.61
C GLY A 49 -14.44 4.08 21.54
N SER A 50 -14.85 5.03 22.39
CA SER A 50 -15.90 4.91 23.41
C SER A 50 -17.29 4.61 22.85
#